data_AF-A0A535XJI8-F1
#
_entry.id   AF-A0A535XJI8-F1
#
_cell.length_a   1.000
_cell.length_b   1.000
_cell.length_c   1.000
_cell.angle_alpha   90.00
_cell.angle_beta   90.00
_cell.angle_gamma   90.00
#
_symmetry.space_group_name_H-M   'P 1'
#
loop_
_entity.id
_entity.type
_entity.pdbx_description
1 polymer ?
#
loop_
_entity_poly.entity_id
_entity_poly.type
_entity_poly.pdbx_seq_one_letter_code
_entity_poly.pdbx_strand_id
1 'polypeptide(L)'
;METKPDDVQEVQVPSEHVAVVAMFPDRETAESAVDALLERGFTDDQISLVARGAATDDKGKFVPGGLMVTVSAKNREDEAERLLREHEARDVTTNRIGVTGKVGEETS
;
A
#
# COMPACT_ATOMS: atom_id res chain seq x y z
N MET A 1 11.77 -22.19 29.13
CA MET A 1 11.17 -20.86 28.94
C MET A 1 12.00 -20.16 27.88
N GLU A 2 11.48 -20.12 26.65
CA GLU A 2 10.74 -18.95 26.10
C GLU A 2 11.76 -17.87 25.73
N THR A 3 11.91 -17.43 24.48
CA THR A 3 10.89 -17.08 23.48
C THR A 3 11.44 -17.27 22.06
N LYS A 4 10.57 -17.71 21.13
CA LYS A 4 10.83 -17.66 19.68
C LYS A 4 10.72 -16.19 19.25
N PRO A 5 11.72 -15.58 18.60
CA PRO A 5 11.54 -14.26 18.01
C PRO A 5 10.72 -14.42 16.73
N ASP A 6 9.46 -14.05 16.88
CA ASP A 6 8.58 -13.36 15.95
C ASP A 6 8.88 -13.50 14.45
N ASP A 7 7.93 -14.19 13.82
CA ASP A 7 7.46 -14.09 12.44
C ASP A 7 7.79 -12.74 11.76
N VAL A 8 9.00 -12.64 11.21
CA VAL A 8 9.29 -11.63 10.19
C VAL A 8 8.54 -12.09 8.95
N GLN A 9 7.36 -11.51 8.72
CA GLN A 9 6.65 -11.70 7.45
C GLN A 9 7.56 -11.15 6.34
N GLU A 10 8.38 -12.03 5.78
CA GLU A 10 9.13 -11.80 4.56
C GLU A 10 8.12 -11.44 3.48
N VAL A 11 7.98 -10.14 3.22
CA VAL A 11 7.20 -9.63 2.10
C VAL A 11 7.93 -10.04 0.83
N GLN A 12 7.69 -11.27 0.40
CA GLN A 12 8.08 -11.76 -0.91
C GLN A 12 7.32 -10.95 -1.95
N VAL A 13 7.99 -10.01 -2.62
CA VAL A 13 7.45 -9.35 -3.81
C VAL A 13 8.07 -9.98 -5.05
N PRO A 14 7.40 -10.96 -5.69
CA PRO A 14 7.88 -11.53 -6.94
C PRO A 14 7.63 -10.54 -8.08
N SER A 15 8.69 -10.28 -8.86
CA SER A 15 8.69 -9.89 -10.27
C SER A 15 7.96 -8.60 -10.68
N GLU A 16 8.31 -8.09 -11.86
CA GLU A 16 7.77 -6.92 -12.57
C GLU A 16 6.23 -6.80 -12.48
N HIS A 17 5.71 -6.18 -11.42
CA HIS A 17 4.28 -5.98 -11.22
C HIS A 17 4.03 -4.51 -10.88
N VAL A 18 3.06 -3.89 -11.56
CA VAL A 18 2.63 -2.55 -11.20
C VAL A 18 1.71 -2.63 -10.00
N ALA A 19 2.08 -1.90 -8.95
CA ALA A 19 1.28 -1.76 -7.76
C ALA A 19 0.72 -0.34 -7.66
N VAL A 20 -0.56 -0.24 -7.37
CA VAL A 20 -1.22 1.03 -7.05
C VAL A 20 -1.33 1.12 -5.53
N VAL A 21 -0.77 2.17 -4.94
CA VAL A 21 -0.76 2.41 -3.51
C VAL A 21 -1.62 3.64 -3.22
N ALA A 22 -2.47 3.55 -2.20
CA ALA A 22 -3.35 4.62 -1.77
C ALA A 22 -3.35 4.74 -0.24
N MET A 23 -3.40 5.97 0.27
CA MET A 23 -3.62 6.24 1.70
C MET A 23 -5.06 6.66 1.96
N PHE A 24 -5.64 6.10 3.00
CA PHE A 24 -6.98 6.42 3.47
C PHE A 24 -6.89 7.03 4.87
N PRO A 25 -7.72 8.06 5.15
CA PRO A 25 -7.71 8.72 6.45
C PRO A 25 -8.25 7.81 7.55
N ASP A 26 -9.23 6.96 7.22
CA ASP A 26 -9.99 6.17 8.17
C ASP A 26 -10.23 4.75 7.65
N ARG A 27 -10.60 3.87 8.57
CA ARG A 27 -10.89 2.46 8.27
C ARG A 27 -12.10 2.28 7.34
N GLU A 28 -13.17 3.02 7.58
CA GLU A 28 -14.40 2.89 6.80
C GLU A 28 -14.18 3.14 5.30
N THR A 29 -13.41 4.19 4.98
CA THR A 29 -13.08 4.55 3.59
C THR A 29 -12.16 3.52 2.95
N ALA A 30 -11.17 3.03 3.70
CA ALA A 30 -10.27 1.97 3.22
C ALA A 30 -11.02 0.66 2.95
N GLU A 31 -11.91 0.24 3.86
CA GLU A 31 -12.70 -0.98 3.73
C GLU A 31 -13.67 -0.88 2.54
N SER A 32 -14.31 0.29 2.35
CA SER A 32 -15.17 0.51 1.18
C SER A 32 -14.41 0.41 -0.14
N ALA A 33 -13.18 0.91 -0.20
CA ALA A 33 -12.33 0.79 -1.38
C ALA A 33 -11.90 -0.66 -1.63
N VAL A 34 -11.57 -1.41 -0.57
CA VAL A 34 -11.25 -2.84 -0.67
C VAL A 34 -12.45 -3.64 -1.17
N ASP A 35 -13.65 -3.38 -0.65
CA ASP A 35 -14.88 -4.05 -1.08
C ASP A 35 -15.14 -3.79 -2.57
N ALA A 36 -15.03 -2.52 -3.02
CA ALA A 36 -15.18 -2.17 -4.43
C ALA A 36 -14.14 -2.83 -5.35
N LEU A 37 -12.91 -3.04 -4.87
CA LEU A 37 -11.88 -3.79 -5.59
C LEU A 37 -12.27 -5.29 -5.68
N LEU A 38 -12.74 -5.89 -4.59
CA LEU A 38 -13.20 -7.27 -4.58
C LEU A 38 -14.39 -7.48 -5.54
N GLU A 39 -15.36 -6.56 -5.56
CA GLU A 39 -16.50 -6.59 -6.49
C GLU A 39 -16.07 -6.52 -7.96
N ARG A 40 -14.93 -5.87 -8.24
CA ARG A 40 -14.33 -5.76 -9.58
C ARG A 40 -13.42 -6.94 -9.93
N GLY A 41 -13.32 -7.93 -9.04
CA GLY A 41 -12.58 -9.16 -9.25
C GLY A 41 -11.08 -9.05 -8.97
N PHE A 42 -10.64 -8.04 -8.20
CA PHE A 42 -9.34 -8.13 -7.54
C PHE A 42 -9.46 -9.15 -6.40
N THR A 43 -8.45 -9.99 -6.20
CA THR A 43 -8.47 -10.98 -5.11
C THR A 43 -7.84 -10.41 -3.84
N ASP A 44 -8.13 -11.01 -2.69
CA ASP A 44 -7.49 -10.68 -1.42
C ASP A 44 -5.95 -10.79 -1.50
N ASP A 45 -5.42 -11.79 -2.20
CA ASP A 45 -3.97 -11.91 -2.47
C ASP A 45 -3.37 -10.70 -3.21
N GLN A 46 -4.18 -9.99 -4.01
CA GLN A 46 -3.74 -8.80 -4.73
C GLN A 46 -3.89 -7.51 -3.92
N ILE A 47 -4.59 -7.55 -2.78
CA ILE A 47 -4.94 -6.37 -1.99
C ILE A 47 -4.30 -6.49 -0.60
N SER A 48 -3.43 -5.55 -0.26
CA SER A 48 -2.83 -5.47 1.07
C SER A 48 -3.26 -4.20 1.79
N LEU A 49 -3.77 -4.33 3.01
CA LEU A 49 -4.16 -3.22 3.88
C LEU A 49 -3.24 -3.16 5.10
N VAL A 50 -2.53 -2.05 5.27
CA VAL A 50 -1.57 -1.86 6.37
C VAL A 50 -1.84 -0.54 7.10
N ALA A 51 -1.91 -0.59 8.44
CA ALA A 51 -1.96 0.62 9.24
C ALA A 51 -0.57 1.29 9.28
N ARG A 52 -0.50 2.55 8.87
CA ARG A 52 0.72 3.36 8.92
C ARG A 52 0.52 4.48 9.94
N GLY A 53 1.41 4.53 10.93
CA GLY A 53 1.47 5.63 11.89
C GLY A 53 1.83 6.96 11.21
N ALA A 54 1.60 8.08 11.89
CA ALA A 54 2.02 9.37 11.38
C ALA A 54 3.55 9.42 11.21
N ALA A 55 4.00 9.96 10.10
CA ALA A 55 5.42 10.06 9.77
C ALA A 55 5.72 11.45 9.20
N THR A 56 7.00 11.82 9.19
CA THR A 56 7.47 13.00 8.47
C THR A 56 8.18 12.51 7.22
N ASP A 57 7.73 12.94 6.06
CA ASP A 57 8.40 12.63 4.79
C ASP A 57 9.78 13.31 4.73
N ASP A 58 10.65 12.87 3.82
CA ASP A 58 12.01 13.40 3.59
C ASP A 58 12.03 14.93 3.41
N LYS A 59 10.94 15.52 2.92
CA LYS A 59 10.76 16.97 2.76
C LYS A 59 10.37 17.71 4.05
N GLY A 60 10.36 17.05 5.20
CA GLY A 60 9.92 17.64 6.47
C GLY A 60 8.40 17.84 6.57
N LYS A 61 7.62 17.29 5.62
CA LYS A 61 6.16 17.42 5.61
C LYS A 61 5.56 16.37 6.55
N PHE A 62 4.68 16.80 7.45
CA PHE A 62 3.87 15.88 8.25
C PHE A 62 2.91 15.10 7.35
N VAL A 63 3.03 13.78 7.41
CA VAL A 63 2.11 12.82 6.79
C VAL A 63 1.27 12.24 7.94
N PRO A 64 -0.02 12.60 8.04
CA PRO A 64 -0.88 12.00 9.06
C PRO A 64 -0.93 10.49 8.86
N GLY A 65 -1.02 9.76 9.98
CA GLY A 65 -1.22 8.33 9.95
C GLY A 65 -2.54 7.97 9.26
N GLY A 66 -2.63 6.74 8.79
CA GLY A 66 -3.78 6.28 8.04
C GLY A 66 -3.63 4.82 7.63
N LEU A 67 -4.53 4.37 6.76
CA LEU A 67 -4.49 3.03 6.20
C LEU A 67 -3.94 3.08 4.79
N MET A 68 -2.88 2.32 4.56
CA MET A 68 -2.31 2.14 3.25
C MET A 68 -2.92 0.90 2.59
N VAL A 69 -3.57 1.08 1.45
CA VAL A 69 -4.00 -0.02 0.58
C VAL A 69 -3.01 -0.12 -0.58
N THR A 70 -2.50 -1.32 -0.82
CA THR A 70 -1.67 -1.65 -1.97
C THR A 70 -2.38 -2.67 -2.84
N VAL A 71 -2.53 -2.39 -4.13
CA VAL A 71 -3.20 -3.25 -5.09
C VAL A 71 -2.22 -3.69 -6.17
N SER A 72 -1.99 -4.99 -6.30
CA SER A 72 -1.23 -5.57 -7.41
C SER A 72 -2.12 -5.63 -8.65
N ALA A 73 -1.99 -4.62 -9.51
CA ALA A 73 -2.97 -4.38 -10.57
C ALA A 73 -2.76 -5.26 -11.81
N LYS A 74 -1.61 -5.91 -12.00
CA LYS A 74 -1.32 -6.85 -13.13
C LYS A 74 -1.91 -6.40 -14.48
N ASN A 75 -1.67 -5.15 -14.90
CA ASN A 75 -2.23 -4.47 -16.11
C ASN A 75 -3.65 -3.85 -15.97
N ARG A 76 -4.19 -3.73 -14.76
CA ARG A 76 -5.46 -3.02 -14.44
C ARG A 76 -5.22 -1.75 -13.61
N GLU A 77 -4.09 -1.10 -13.84
CA GLU A 77 -3.62 0.05 -13.05
C GLU A 77 -4.62 1.22 -13.09
N ASP A 78 -5.05 1.60 -14.29
CA ASP A 78 -6.02 2.68 -14.49
C ASP A 78 -7.34 2.41 -13.76
N GLU A 79 -7.78 1.16 -13.73
CA GLU A 79 -9.03 0.79 -13.06
C GLU A 79 -8.87 0.81 -11.54
N ALA A 80 -7.78 0.24 -11.02
CA ALA A 80 -7.48 0.27 -9.59
C ALA A 80 -7.29 1.71 -9.09
N GLU A 81 -6.53 2.54 -9.81
CA GLU A 81 -6.34 3.95 -9.48
C GLU A 81 -7.67 4.70 -9.46
N ARG A 82 -8.51 4.48 -10.48
CA ARG A 82 -9.81 5.12 -10.57
C ARG A 82 -10.71 4.74 -9.39
N LEU A 83 -10.79 3.46 -9.05
CA LEU A 83 -11.56 2.98 -7.89
C LEU A 83 -11.07 3.60 -6.59
N LEU A 84 -9.75 3.58 -6.35
CA LEU A 84 -9.19 4.17 -5.13
C LEU A 84 -9.53 5.67 -5.04
N ARG A 85 -9.40 6.40 -6.15
CA ARG A 85 -9.77 7.83 -6.23
C ARG A 85 -11.26 8.10 -6.02
N GLU A 86 -12.13 7.23 -6.50
CA GLU A 86 -13.59 7.33 -6.28
C GLU A 86 -13.96 7.17 -4.79
N HIS A 87 -13.11 6.49 -4.00
CA HIS A 87 -13.29 6.25 -2.57
C HIS A 87 -12.42 7.16 -1.67
N GLU A 88 -12.19 8.40 -2.10
CA GLU A 88 -11.47 9.42 -1.31
C GLU A 88 -10.02 9.05 -0.95
N ALA A 89 -9.40 8.13 -1.68
CA ALA A 89 -7.99 7.83 -1.51
C ALA A 89 -7.14 9.10 -1.68
N ARG A 90 -6.25 9.29 -0.72
CA ARG A 90 -5.24 10.33 -0.70
C ARG A 90 -3.92 9.73 -1.14
N ASP A 91 -3.06 10.55 -1.73
CA ASP A 91 -1.70 10.15 -2.09
C ASP A 91 -1.66 8.86 -2.95
N VAL A 92 -2.56 8.78 -3.94
CA VAL A 92 -2.59 7.64 -4.87
C VAL A 92 -1.37 7.70 -5.76
N THR A 93 -0.54 6.66 -5.69
CA THR A 93 0.66 6.53 -6.49
C THR A 93 0.72 5.17 -7.16
N THR A 94 1.06 5.18 -8.44
CA THR A 94 1.21 3.96 -9.23
C THR A 94 2.71 3.70 -9.35
N ASN A 95 3.20 2.75 -8.55
CA ASN A 95 4.60 2.36 -8.56
C ASN A 95 4.75 1.13 -9.46
N ARG A 96 5.37 1.31 -10.63
CA ARG A 96 5.88 0.19 -11.41
C ARG A 96 7.05 -0.38 -10.62
N ILE A 97 6.86 -1.51 -9.94
CA ILE A 97 7.89 -2.12 -9.09
C ILE A 97 8.97 -2.73 -10.00
N GLY A 98 9.79 -1.86 -10.57
CA GLY A 98 11.16 -2.15 -10.96
C GLY A 98 12.04 -1.50 -9.92
N VAL A 99 12.27 -2.18 -8.80
CA VAL A 99 13.30 -1.84 -7.79
C VAL A 99 13.40 -0.34 -7.49
N THR A 100 12.44 0.25 -6.78
CA THR A 100 12.71 1.52 -6.08
C THR A 100 13.41 1.20 -4.77
N GLY A 101 14.66 0.74 -4.90
CA GLY A 101 15.60 0.71 -3.80
C GLY A 101 15.91 2.15 -3.40
N LYS A 102 15.53 2.49 -2.17
CA LYS A 102 16.38 3.20 -1.19
C LYS A 102 15.80 2.91 0.19
N VAL A 103 16.14 1.73 0.72
CA VAL A 103 16.15 1.51 2.17
C VAL A 103 17.55 1.84 2.65
N GLY A 104 17.65 2.79 3.58
CA GLY A 104 18.88 3.13 4.30
C GLY A 104 19.82 4.07 3.55
N GLU A 105 19.67 5.38 3.76
CA GLU A 105 20.87 6.23 3.81
C GLU A 105 21.52 6.00 5.18
N GLU A 106 22.52 5.13 5.17
CA GLU A 106 23.57 5.05 6.16
C GLU A 106 24.28 6.40 6.20
N THR A 107 24.28 7.08 7.35
CA THR A 107 25.24 8.15 7.63
C THR A 107 25.84 7.94 9.00
N SER A 108 26.95 7.18 8.95
CA SER A 108 28.28 7.42 9.55
C SER A 108 28.40 8.00 10.95
#